data_AF-A0A969HFE2-F1
#
_entry.id   AF-A0A969HFE2-F1
#
_cell.length_a   1.000
_cell.length_b   1.000
_cell.length_c   1.000
_cell.angle_alpha   90.00
_cell.angle_beta   90.00
_cell.angle_gamma   90.00
#
_symmetry.space_group_name_H-M   'P 1'
#
loop_
_entity.id
_entity.type
_entity.pdbx_description
1 polymer ?
#
loop_
_entity_poly.entity_id
_entity_poly.type
_entity_poly.pdbx_seq_one_letter_code
_entity_poly.pdbx_strand_id
1 'polypeptide(L)'
;MPYSYPELLQHWLNLWAEESGYKVKFEVINAGREGIGSRDIAAVVRYEVLPMNVDYVIYYEGSNQFDPRSMVTFPPDVTFGQPPDGVAPNFANVESDDKTWLDQLSEYSALAARARSLVEQFSLTGAEPAKPEQSFSLPKGLDETRPDRAHLGKALALKAILGDLDTIKQDLEAHQVKMVLATFDWFVYDGMVLDPARHRTLYGYLNRIYWPVSYANMRRMADLQNRVFRLWAAENRIPLIDVAGQMPKHPDLYDDAIHNTELGIRIRAWINFQTLVPLLKRDIETKRLPRPAQVSYVEHPYLQPEYHTHVLPVAQSAQ
;
A
#
# COMPACT_ATOMS: atom_id res chain seq x y z
N MET A 1 -4.23 4.80 15.13
CA MET A 1 -3.25 5.86 15.48
C MET A 1 -3.56 7.11 14.65
N PRO A 2 -3.31 8.33 15.15
CA PRO A 2 -3.80 9.54 14.47
C PRO A 2 -2.89 10.07 13.33
N TYR A 3 -1.78 9.41 13.00
CA TYR A 3 -0.85 9.90 11.97
C TYR A 3 -0.53 8.81 10.95
N SER A 4 -0.65 9.17 9.68
CA SER A 4 -0.10 8.45 8.54
C SER A 4 1.27 9.01 8.18
N TYR A 5 2.01 8.39 7.25
CA TYR A 5 3.32 8.90 6.86
C TYR A 5 3.30 10.34 6.27
N PRO A 6 2.22 10.81 5.59
CA PRO A 6 2.14 12.17 5.05
C PRO A 6 2.27 13.29 6.09
N GLU A 7 1.70 13.14 7.30
CA GLU A 7 1.79 14.17 8.34
C GLU A 7 3.23 14.34 8.85
N LEU A 8 3.96 13.23 9.01
CA LEU A 8 5.38 13.24 9.35
C LEU A 8 6.22 13.86 8.25
N LEU A 9 5.91 13.52 6.99
CA LEU A 9 6.59 14.10 5.83
C LEU A 9 6.42 15.61 5.77
N GLN A 10 5.19 16.13 5.96
CA GLN A 10 4.94 17.58 6.01
C GLN A 10 5.76 18.26 7.10
N HIS A 11 5.77 17.68 8.31
CA HIS A 11 6.51 18.22 9.43
C HIS A 11 8.01 18.33 9.12
N TRP A 12 8.62 17.25 8.64
CA TRP A 12 10.05 17.24 8.33
C TRP A 12 10.43 18.10 7.13
N LEU A 13 9.57 18.19 6.10
CA LEU A 13 9.81 19.10 4.98
C LEU A 13 9.81 20.57 5.41
N ASN A 14 8.92 20.97 6.32
CA ASN A 14 8.89 22.35 6.83
C ASN A 14 10.09 22.66 7.73
N LEU A 15 10.48 21.73 8.61
CA LEU A 15 11.73 21.89 9.39
C LEU A 15 12.95 22.01 8.49
N TRP A 16 13.05 21.17 7.45
CA TRP A 16 14.13 21.24 6.47
C TRP A 16 14.16 22.57 5.72
N ALA A 17 12.99 23.09 5.31
CA ALA A 17 12.89 24.37 4.63
C ALA A 17 13.39 25.53 5.49
N GLU A 18 12.97 25.55 6.76
CA GLU A 18 13.36 26.55 7.75
C GLU A 18 14.88 26.53 8.01
N GLU A 19 15.43 25.35 8.34
CA GLU A 19 16.86 25.16 8.58
C GLU A 19 17.73 25.47 7.34
N SER A 20 17.19 25.24 6.14
CA SER A 20 17.88 25.54 4.88
C SER A 20 17.71 27.00 4.42
N GLY A 21 16.92 27.80 5.13
CA GLY A 21 16.65 29.19 4.77
C GLY A 21 15.76 29.38 3.53
N TYR A 22 15.04 28.34 3.10
CA TYR A 22 14.09 28.44 1.99
C TYR A 22 12.80 29.11 2.45
N LYS A 23 12.36 30.15 1.72
CA LYS A 23 11.10 30.87 1.97
C LYS A 23 9.91 30.15 1.33
N VAL A 24 9.72 28.88 1.68
CA VAL A 24 8.60 28.05 1.21
C VAL A 24 7.93 27.36 2.39
N LYS A 25 6.65 27.03 2.24
CA LYS A 25 5.91 26.20 3.18
C LYS A 25 5.36 25.00 2.43
N PHE A 26 5.56 23.82 3.00
CA PHE A 26 5.04 22.58 2.45
C PHE A 26 3.70 22.23 3.11
N GLU A 27 2.73 21.89 2.26
CA GLU A 27 1.44 21.34 2.66
C GLU A 27 1.25 20.01 1.95
N VAL A 28 0.85 18.99 2.70
CA VAL A 28 0.70 17.62 2.20
C VAL A 28 -0.74 17.18 2.40
N ILE A 29 -1.35 16.71 1.33
CA ILE A 29 -2.71 16.17 1.33
C ILE A 29 -2.61 14.66 1.31
N ASN A 30 -3.20 13.98 2.29
CA ASN A 30 -3.39 12.54 2.23
C ASN A 30 -4.69 12.21 1.48
N ALA A 31 -4.56 11.79 0.22
CA ALA A 31 -5.68 11.31 -0.60
C ALA A 31 -5.76 9.76 -0.66
N GLY A 32 -4.94 9.05 0.12
CA GLY A 32 -4.91 7.60 0.18
C GLY A 32 -6.14 7.04 0.91
N ARG A 33 -6.63 5.89 0.43
CA ARG A 33 -7.75 5.15 1.02
C ARG A 33 -7.45 3.66 1.00
N GLU A 34 -7.97 2.93 1.99
CA GLU A 34 -7.88 1.47 2.00
C GLU A 34 -8.84 0.86 0.96
N GLY A 35 -8.45 -0.28 0.39
CA GLY A 35 -9.29 -1.09 -0.48
C GLY A 35 -9.56 -0.56 -1.90
N ILE A 36 -8.90 0.51 -2.35
CA ILE A 36 -9.07 1.05 -3.71
C ILE A 36 -7.96 0.60 -4.68
N GLY A 37 -8.31 0.43 -5.96
CA GLY A 37 -7.36 0.07 -7.01
C GLY A 37 -6.84 1.26 -7.82
N SER A 38 -5.91 1.01 -8.74
CA SER A 38 -5.26 1.98 -9.64
C SER A 38 -6.25 2.85 -10.42
N ARG A 39 -7.37 2.28 -10.86
CA ARG A 39 -8.41 3.02 -11.57
C ARG A 39 -9.14 4.02 -10.69
N ASP A 40 -9.44 3.62 -9.45
CA ASP A 40 -10.06 4.51 -8.47
C ASP A 40 -9.07 5.62 -8.08
N ILE A 41 -7.80 5.29 -7.91
CA ILE A 41 -6.73 6.27 -7.66
C ILE A 41 -6.65 7.28 -8.82
N ALA A 42 -6.75 6.83 -10.07
CA ALA A 42 -6.78 7.74 -11.22
C ALA A 42 -7.98 8.72 -11.15
N ALA A 43 -9.14 8.23 -10.72
CA ALA A 43 -10.31 9.09 -10.49
C ALA A 43 -10.09 10.08 -9.33
N VAL A 44 -9.50 9.64 -8.21
CA VAL A 44 -9.15 10.51 -7.08
C VAL A 44 -8.17 11.60 -7.52
N VAL A 45 -7.13 11.25 -8.29
CA VAL A 45 -6.19 12.24 -8.82
C VAL A 45 -6.92 13.29 -9.65
N ARG A 46 -7.77 12.84 -10.59
CA ARG A 46 -8.48 13.73 -11.51
C ARG A 46 -9.50 14.63 -10.83
N TYR A 47 -10.34 14.08 -9.96
CA TYR A 47 -11.52 14.78 -9.45
C TYR A 47 -11.33 15.38 -8.06
N GLU A 48 -10.31 14.99 -7.31
CA GLU A 48 -10.10 15.46 -5.95
C GLU A 48 -8.74 16.13 -5.74
N VAL A 49 -7.65 15.56 -6.26
CA VAL A 49 -6.29 16.07 -6.03
C VAL A 49 -5.96 17.24 -6.95
N LEU A 50 -6.17 17.10 -8.26
CA LEU A 50 -5.86 18.14 -9.23
C LEU A 50 -6.60 19.47 -8.98
N PRO A 51 -7.89 19.48 -8.57
CA PRO A 51 -8.59 20.71 -8.21
C PRO A 51 -7.96 21.50 -7.05
N MET A 52 -7.11 20.86 -6.24
CA MET A 52 -6.39 21.51 -5.14
C MET A 52 -5.10 22.22 -5.59
N ASN A 53 -4.80 22.24 -6.90
CA ASN A 53 -3.64 22.93 -7.49
C ASN A 53 -2.29 22.49 -6.88
N VAL A 54 -2.13 21.19 -6.62
CA VAL A 54 -0.92 20.60 -6.01
C VAL A 54 0.31 20.69 -6.94
N ASP A 55 1.52 20.79 -6.38
CA ASP A 55 2.77 20.82 -7.16
C ASP A 55 3.35 19.43 -7.48
N TYR A 56 3.05 18.46 -6.62
CA TYR A 56 3.51 17.08 -6.70
C TYR A 56 2.38 16.11 -6.38
N VAL A 57 2.44 14.93 -6.99
CA VAL A 57 1.68 13.75 -6.59
C VAL A 57 2.63 12.59 -6.40
N ILE A 58 2.60 11.98 -5.21
CA ILE A 58 3.32 10.74 -4.92
C ILE A 58 2.32 9.60 -5.07
N TYR A 59 2.56 8.73 -6.04
CA TYR A 59 1.75 7.54 -6.25
C TYR A 59 2.31 6.36 -5.46
N TYR A 60 1.43 5.67 -4.73
CA TYR A 60 1.73 4.44 -4.00
C TYR A 60 0.51 3.52 -4.03
N GLU A 61 0.63 2.38 -4.71
CA GLU A 61 -0.36 1.27 -4.75
C GLU A 61 0.41 -0.01 -5.11
N GLY A 62 -0.09 -1.15 -4.69
CA GLY A 62 0.49 -2.43 -5.11
C GLY A 62 -0.06 -3.66 -4.41
N SER A 63 -1.11 -3.54 -3.59
CA SER A 63 -1.67 -4.67 -2.83
C SER A 63 -3.10 -5.03 -3.20
N ASN A 64 -3.97 -4.06 -3.47
CA ASN A 64 -5.39 -4.32 -3.73
C ASN A 64 -5.63 -5.02 -5.07
N GLN A 65 -4.67 -4.94 -5.99
CA GLN A 65 -4.69 -5.64 -7.27
C GLN A 65 -3.64 -6.77 -7.36
N PHE A 66 -3.05 -7.15 -6.24
CA PHE A 66 -2.07 -8.22 -6.16
C PHE A 66 -2.76 -9.57 -5.97
N ASP A 67 -2.99 -10.30 -7.07
CA ASP A 67 -3.56 -11.65 -7.04
C ASP A 67 -2.50 -12.72 -7.39
N PRO A 68 -1.98 -13.45 -6.39
CA PRO A 68 -1.02 -14.54 -6.60
C PRO A 68 -1.47 -15.64 -7.56
N ARG A 69 -2.78 -15.89 -7.65
CA ARG A 69 -3.35 -16.94 -8.50
C ARG A 69 -3.17 -16.65 -9.99
N SER A 70 -2.79 -15.42 -10.33
CA SER A 70 -2.40 -15.06 -11.70
C SER A 70 -1.06 -15.66 -12.15
N MET A 71 -0.25 -16.18 -11.22
CA MET A 71 1.10 -16.66 -11.48
C MET A 71 1.45 -17.97 -10.78
N VAL A 72 0.76 -18.31 -9.69
CA VAL A 72 0.97 -19.54 -8.93
C VAL A 72 -0.22 -20.47 -9.08
N THR A 73 0.04 -21.71 -9.43
CA THR A 73 -0.94 -22.80 -9.39
C THR A 73 -0.58 -23.81 -8.32
N PHE A 74 -1.60 -24.47 -7.78
CA PHE A 74 -1.52 -25.48 -6.74
C PHE A 74 -2.56 -26.57 -7.02
N PRO A 75 -2.48 -27.75 -6.36
CA PRO A 75 -3.41 -28.85 -6.56
C PRO A 75 -4.89 -28.43 -6.45
N PRO A 76 -5.79 -29.06 -7.23
CA PRO A 76 -7.20 -28.65 -7.34
C PRO A 76 -8.00 -28.86 -6.05
N ASP A 77 -7.52 -29.71 -5.13
CA ASP A 77 -8.08 -29.95 -3.81
C ASP A 77 -7.65 -28.90 -2.76
N VAL A 78 -6.73 -28.00 -3.11
CA VAL A 78 -6.29 -26.90 -2.25
C VAL A 78 -7.06 -25.64 -2.56
N THR A 79 -7.72 -25.07 -1.54
CA THR A 79 -8.49 -23.83 -1.67
C THR A 79 -7.67 -22.63 -1.20
N PHE A 80 -7.60 -21.58 -2.03
CA PHE A 80 -6.94 -20.33 -1.67
C PHE A 80 -7.63 -19.67 -0.48
N GLY A 81 -6.87 -19.17 0.49
CA GLY A 81 -7.41 -18.55 1.70
C GLY A 81 -7.87 -19.54 2.77
N GLN A 82 -7.78 -20.84 2.52
CA GLN A 82 -8.25 -21.90 3.43
C GLN A 82 -7.12 -22.86 3.80
N PRO A 83 -6.29 -22.51 4.80
CA PRO A 83 -5.29 -23.43 5.34
C PRO A 83 -5.97 -24.61 6.07
N PRO A 84 -5.31 -25.78 6.18
CA PRO A 84 -5.76 -26.83 7.07
C PRO A 84 -5.87 -26.35 8.52
N ASP A 85 -6.78 -26.96 9.28
CA ASP A 85 -7.05 -26.62 10.67
C ASP A 85 -5.77 -26.53 11.51
N GLY A 86 -5.62 -25.42 12.22
CA GLY A 86 -4.49 -25.20 13.15
C GLY A 86 -3.14 -24.88 12.50
N VAL A 87 -3.04 -24.84 11.17
CA VAL A 87 -1.78 -24.46 10.47
C VAL A 87 -1.48 -22.96 10.60
N ALA A 88 -2.52 -22.13 10.66
CA ALA A 88 -2.41 -20.69 10.79
C ALA A 88 -3.35 -20.17 11.90
N PRO A 89 -2.95 -19.13 12.65
CA PRO A 89 -3.81 -18.56 13.67
C PRO A 89 -5.06 -17.90 13.08
N ASN A 90 -6.16 -17.91 13.83
CA ASN A 90 -7.39 -17.19 13.51
C ASN A 90 -7.31 -15.75 14.01
N PHE A 91 -7.66 -14.72 13.23
CA PHE A 91 -7.63 -13.35 13.71
C PHE A 91 -8.88 -12.57 13.29
N ALA A 92 -9.06 -11.41 13.93
CA ALA A 92 -10.28 -10.62 13.75
C ALA A 92 -10.49 -10.26 12.27
N ASN A 93 -11.75 -10.20 11.86
CA ASN A 93 -12.18 -9.81 10.51
C ASN A 93 -11.74 -10.76 9.37
N VAL A 94 -11.24 -11.96 9.70
CA VAL A 94 -11.05 -13.04 8.74
C VAL A 94 -11.96 -14.20 9.13
N GLU A 95 -12.85 -14.58 8.22
CA GLU A 95 -13.71 -15.74 8.42
C GLU A 95 -12.88 -17.03 8.38
N SER A 96 -13.19 -17.95 9.28
CA SER A 96 -12.62 -19.29 9.27
C SER A 96 -13.54 -20.30 9.95
N ASP A 97 -13.51 -21.52 9.42
CA ASP A 97 -14.33 -22.63 9.91
C ASP A 97 -13.66 -23.36 11.09
N ASP A 98 -12.35 -23.14 11.31
CA ASP A 98 -11.55 -23.77 12.34
C ASP A 98 -11.38 -22.90 13.60
N LYS A 99 -12.29 -21.93 13.84
CA LYS A 99 -12.30 -21.13 15.07
C LYS A 99 -12.52 -22.01 16.31
N THR A 100 -11.56 -21.99 17.22
CA THR A 100 -11.71 -22.66 18.52
C THR A 100 -12.63 -21.87 19.45
N TRP A 101 -13.14 -22.51 20.51
CA TRP A 101 -13.86 -21.80 21.58
C TRP A 101 -12.99 -20.70 22.22
N LEU A 102 -11.67 -20.91 22.29
CA LEU A 102 -10.73 -19.94 22.83
C LEU A 102 -10.55 -18.75 21.89
N ASP A 103 -10.59 -18.96 20.57
CA ASP A 103 -10.63 -17.87 19.57
C ASP A 103 -11.85 -16.99 19.76
N GLN A 104 -13.04 -17.61 19.87
CA GLN A 104 -14.30 -16.90 20.05
C GLN A 104 -14.31 -16.07 21.35
N LEU A 105 -13.85 -16.66 22.46
CA LEU A 105 -13.75 -15.93 23.73
C LEU A 105 -12.70 -14.81 23.69
N SER A 106 -11.63 -14.98 22.92
CA SER A 106 -10.56 -13.98 22.80
C SER A 106 -11.04 -12.69 22.14
N GLU A 107 -12.14 -12.71 21.38
CA GLU A 107 -12.77 -11.51 20.81
C GLU A 107 -13.36 -10.59 21.90
N TYR A 108 -13.74 -11.17 23.06
CA TYR A 108 -14.44 -10.46 24.13
C TYR A 108 -13.69 -10.46 25.48
N SER A 109 -12.60 -11.22 25.62
CA SER A 109 -11.87 -11.37 26.88
C SER A 109 -10.35 -11.27 26.70
N ALA A 110 -9.74 -10.29 27.36
CA ALA A 110 -8.28 -10.12 27.38
C ALA A 110 -7.55 -11.30 28.05
N LEU A 111 -8.19 -11.97 29.03
CA LEU A 111 -7.62 -13.17 29.65
C LEU A 111 -7.63 -14.34 28.67
N ALA A 112 -8.73 -14.52 27.92
CA ALA A 112 -8.80 -15.54 26.88
C ALA A 112 -7.77 -15.27 25.77
N ALA A 113 -7.62 -14.00 25.35
CA ALA A 113 -6.61 -13.62 24.37
C ALA A 113 -5.18 -13.95 24.83
N ARG A 114 -4.85 -13.70 26.10
CA ARG A 114 -3.55 -14.08 26.69
C ARG A 114 -3.37 -15.60 26.77
N ALA A 115 -4.40 -16.33 27.19
CA ALA A 115 -4.36 -17.79 27.22
C ALA A 115 -4.15 -18.38 25.83
N ARG A 116 -4.80 -17.81 24.80
CA ARG A 116 -4.60 -18.20 23.41
C ARG A 116 -3.16 -17.97 22.97
N SER A 117 -2.60 -16.79 23.22
CA SER A 117 -1.20 -16.50 22.86
C SER A 117 -0.22 -17.48 23.49
N LEU A 118 -0.46 -17.90 24.74
CA LEU A 118 0.35 -18.94 25.39
C LEU A 118 0.22 -20.29 24.68
N VAL A 119 -1.00 -20.73 24.35
CA VAL A 119 -1.23 -21.98 23.62
C VAL A 119 -0.53 -21.95 22.26
N GLU A 120 -0.69 -20.87 21.51
CA GLU A 120 -0.10 -20.70 20.18
C GLU A 120 1.42 -20.67 20.21
N GLN A 121 2.04 -20.12 21.27
CA GLN A 121 3.49 -20.12 21.44
C GLN A 121 4.09 -21.53 21.52
N PHE A 122 3.31 -22.51 21.98
CA PHE A 122 3.73 -23.92 22.01
C PHE A 122 3.36 -24.70 20.74
N SER A 123 2.37 -24.23 19.97
CA SER A 123 1.85 -24.93 18.79
C SER A 123 2.44 -24.42 17.47
N LEU A 124 2.82 -23.14 17.42
CA LEU A 124 3.36 -22.50 16.22
C LEU A 124 4.86 -22.29 16.38
N THR A 125 5.61 -22.65 15.35
CA THR A 125 7.07 -22.44 15.32
C THR A 125 7.46 -21.07 14.77
N GLY A 126 6.55 -20.44 14.01
CA GLY A 126 6.81 -19.17 13.35
C GLY A 126 7.52 -19.28 12.00
N ALA A 127 8.08 -20.43 11.69
CA ALA A 127 8.56 -20.75 10.36
C ALA A 127 7.37 -20.87 9.41
N GLU A 128 7.61 -20.64 8.12
CA GLU A 128 6.61 -20.92 7.10
C GLU A 128 6.10 -22.38 7.22
N PRO A 129 4.78 -22.60 7.34
CA PRO A 129 4.24 -23.94 7.38
C PRO A 129 4.46 -24.63 6.03
N ALA A 130 4.62 -25.96 6.05
CA ALA A 130 4.76 -26.74 4.83
C ALA A 130 3.58 -26.46 3.88
N LYS A 131 3.91 -26.02 2.67
CA LYS A 131 2.92 -25.72 1.63
C LYS A 131 2.76 -26.94 0.71
N PRO A 132 1.55 -27.16 0.16
CA PRO A 132 1.36 -28.06 -0.98
C PRO A 132 2.32 -27.70 -2.12
N GLU A 133 2.57 -28.66 -3.02
CA GLU A 133 3.36 -28.41 -4.23
C GLU A 133 2.77 -27.23 -5.03
N GLN A 134 3.63 -26.36 -5.57
CA GLN A 134 3.22 -25.17 -6.32
C GLN A 134 4.03 -25.07 -7.60
N SER A 135 3.36 -24.66 -8.68
CA SER A 135 4.03 -24.28 -9.91
C SER A 135 3.94 -22.78 -10.09
N PHE A 136 5.09 -22.14 -10.30
CA PHE A 136 5.17 -20.73 -10.66
C PHE A 136 5.27 -20.60 -12.17
N SER A 137 4.37 -19.84 -12.77
CA SER A 137 4.31 -19.62 -14.21
C SER A 137 4.25 -18.15 -14.54
N LEU A 138 5.09 -17.75 -15.49
CA LEU A 138 5.04 -16.42 -16.09
C LEU A 138 4.08 -16.45 -17.29
N PRO A 139 3.37 -15.35 -17.58
CA PRO A 139 2.74 -15.16 -18.88
C PRO A 139 3.71 -15.45 -20.02
N LYS A 140 3.18 -16.01 -21.12
CA LYS A 140 3.98 -16.40 -22.28
C LYS A 140 4.78 -15.21 -22.82
N GLY A 141 6.10 -15.36 -22.89
CA GLY A 141 7.02 -14.35 -23.42
C GLY A 141 7.47 -13.31 -22.39
N LEU A 142 6.92 -13.30 -21.18
CA LEU A 142 7.35 -12.38 -20.14
C LEU A 142 8.73 -12.79 -19.58
N ASP A 143 9.72 -11.92 -19.74
CA ASP A 143 11.00 -12.03 -19.05
C ASP A 143 10.85 -11.46 -17.63
N GLU A 144 11.08 -12.29 -16.62
CA GLU A 144 10.98 -11.85 -15.24
C GLU A 144 11.99 -10.77 -14.88
N THR A 145 13.21 -10.84 -15.42
CA THR A 145 14.32 -9.92 -15.13
C THR A 145 14.26 -8.64 -15.95
N ARG A 146 13.54 -8.67 -17.08
CA ARG A 146 13.33 -7.53 -17.98
C ARG A 146 11.87 -7.50 -18.48
N PRO A 147 10.89 -7.35 -17.58
CA PRO A 147 9.50 -7.46 -17.95
C PRO A 147 9.10 -6.32 -18.86
N ASP A 148 8.41 -6.64 -19.94
CA ASP A 148 7.87 -5.67 -20.87
C ASP A 148 6.35 -5.63 -20.81
N ARG A 149 5.79 -4.47 -21.14
CA ARG A 149 4.36 -4.22 -21.06
C ARG A 149 3.52 -5.11 -21.99
N ALA A 150 4.06 -5.53 -23.13
CA ALA A 150 3.30 -6.30 -24.12
C ALA A 150 3.00 -7.72 -23.62
N HIS A 151 3.92 -8.30 -22.84
CA HIS A 151 3.81 -9.67 -22.34
C HIS A 151 3.28 -9.81 -20.91
N LEU A 152 2.90 -8.72 -20.22
CA LEU A 152 2.37 -8.80 -18.83
C LEU A 152 1.13 -9.69 -18.68
N GLY A 153 0.32 -9.86 -19.74
CA GLY A 153 -0.87 -10.71 -19.69
C GLY A 153 -1.79 -10.38 -18.51
N LYS A 154 -2.01 -11.37 -17.63
CA LYS A 154 -2.82 -11.24 -16.40
C LYS A 154 -1.97 -11.08 -15.12
N ALA A 155 -0.63 -11.02 -15.23
CA ALA A 155 0.24 -10.99 -14.05
C ALA A 155 -0.08 -9.78 -13.17
N LEU A 156 -0.60 -10.05 -11.96
CA LEU A 156 -0.82 -9.08 -10.88
C LEU A 156 -1.55 -7.80 -11.33
N ALA A 157 -2.45 -7.92 -12.33
CA ALA A 157 -3.12 -6.81 -13.00
C ALA A 157 -2.20 -5.67 -13.52
N LEU A 158 -0.90 -5.92 -13.66
CA LEU A 158 0.11 -4.88 -13.95
C LEU A 158 -0.19 -4.13 -15.24
N LYS A 159 -0.72 -4.82 -16.26
CA LYS A 159 -1.11 -4.16 -17.51
C LYS A 159 -2.18 -3.08 -17.31
N ALA A 160 -3.15 -3.32 -16.43
CA ALA A 160 -4.19 -2.34 -16.09
C ALA A 160 -3.59 -1.20 -15.27
N ILE A 161 -2.80 -1.53 -14.23
CA ILE A 161 -2.12 -0.54 -13.40
C ILE A 161 -1.27 0.41 -14.24
N LEU A 162 -0.48 -0.09 -15.20
CA LEU A 162 0.31 0.75 -16.09
C LEU A 162 -0.55 1.66 -16.99
N GLY A 163 -1.73 1.19 -17.42
CA GLY A 163 -2.67 2.04 -18.18
C GLY A 163 -3.26 3.17 -17.32
N ASP A 164 -3.56 2.88 -16.06
CA ASP A 164 -4.03 3.90 -15.12
C ASP A 164 -2.91 4.88 -14.75
N LEU A 165 -1.66 4.41 -14.61
CA LEU A 165 -0.48 5.26 -14.41
C LEU A 165 -0.23 6.20 -15.60
N ASP A 166 -0.41 5.72 -16.84
CA ASP A 166 -0.33 6.59 -18.02
C ASP A 166 -1.40 7.69 -17.97
N THR A 167 -2.62 7.34 -17.56
CA THR A 167 -3.74 8.27 -17.43
C THR A 167 -3.45 9.34 -16.36
N ILE A 168 -2.99 8.90 -15.19
CA ILE A 168 -2.55 9.79 -14.10
C ILE A 168 -1.44 10.72 -14.60
N LYS A 169 -0.40 10.16 -15.24
CA LYS A 169 0.72 10.95 -15.77
C LYS A 169 0.23 12.02 -16.74
N GLN A 170 -0.64 11.66 -17.69
CA GLN A 170 -1.19 12.60 -18.67
C GLN A 170 -1.97 13.74 -17.99
N ASP A 171 -2.80 13.42 -17.00
CA ASP A 171 -3.58 14.41 -16.26
C ASP A 171 -2.69 15.37 -15.44
N LEU A 172 -1.65 14.83 -14.80
CA LEU A 172 -0.68 15.62 -14.04
C LEU A 172 0.15 16.53 -14.97
N GLU A 173 0.60 16.03 -16.12
CA GLU A 173 1.35 16.82 -17.10
C GLU A 173 0.53 17.97 -17.68
N ALA A 174 -0.76 17.75 -17.95
CA ALA A 174 -1.68 18.79 -18.41
C ALA A 174 -1.80 19.97 -17.42
N HIS A 175 -1.60 19.70 -16.12
CA HIS A 175 -1.65 20.70 -15.04
C HIS A 175 -0.25 21.09 -14.54
N GLN A 176 0.82 20.70 -15.25
CA GLN A 176 2.21 20.95 -14.88
C GLN A 176 2.59 20.43 -13.47
N VAL A 177 1.90 19.39 -13.00
CA VAL A 177 2.13 18.74 -11.71
C VAL A 177 3.17 17.64 -11.88
N LYS A 178 4.08 17.52 -10.92
CA LYS A 178 5.15 16.52 -10.98
C LYS A 178 4.73 15.21 -10.32
N MET A 179 4.71 14.14 -11.10
CA MET A 179 4.53 12.79 -10.55
C MET A 179 5.82 12.27 -9.92
N VAL A 180 5.69 11.54 -8.82
CA VAL A 180 6.73 10.71 -8.20
C VAL A 180 6.11 9.34 -7.94
N LEU A 181 6.81 8.27 -8.31
CA LEU A 181 6.34 6.89 -8.11
C LEU A 181 7.05 6.26 -6.92
N ALA A 182 6.32 5.61 -6.02
CA ALA A 182 6.92 4.79 -4.97
C ALA A 182 6.75 3.30 -5.30
N THR A 183 7.80 2.51 -5.07
CA THR A 183 7.69 1.04 -5.07
C THR A 183 6.81 0.56 -3.91
N PHE A 184 6.13 -0.56 -4.06
CA PHE A 184 5.29 -1.15 -3.01
C PHE A 184 6.08 -2.15 -2.17
N ASP A 185 6.03 -2.00 -0.85
CA ASP A 185 6.78 -2.85 0.06
C ASP A 185 5.90 -3.98 0.62
N TRP A 186 6.22 -5.20 0.20
CA TRP A 186 5.67 -6.44 0.72
C TRP A 186 6.65 -7.04 1.73
N PHE A 187 6.27 -7.13 3.00
CA PHE A 187 7.06 -7.79 4.03
C PHE A 187 6.91 -9.30 3.96
N VAL A 188 7.68 -9.88 3.05
CA VAL A 188 7.80 -11.33 2.87
C VAL A 188 9.16 -11.62 2.25
N TYR A 189 9.78 -12.72 2.65
CA TYR A 189 11.00 -13.24 2.03
C TYR A 189 11.14 -14.73 2.33
N ASP A 190 11.89 -15.42 1.48
CA ASP A 190 12.14 -16.85 1.63
C ASP A 190 12.87 -17.16 2.95
N GLY A 191 12.47 -18.24 3.62
CA GLY A 191 13.00 -18.63 4.92
C GLY A 191 12.67 -17.69 6.07
N MET A 192 11.69 -16.79 5.93
CA MET A 192 11.25 -15.91 7.02
C MET A 192 10.70 -16.71 8.20
N VAL A 193 11.13 -16.32 9.40
CA VAL A 193 10.64 -16.86 10.68
C VAL A 193 10.11 -15.71 11.51
N LEU A 194 8.90 -15.85 12.01
CA LEU A 194 8.19 -14.84 12.79
C LEU A 194 7.95 -15.34 14.21
N ASP A 195 8.12 -14.51 15.23
CA ASP A 195 7.54 -14.84 16.55
C ASP A 195 6.00 -14.94 16.44
N PRO A 196 5.37 -16.12 16.67
CA PRO A 196 3.93 -16.30 16.46
C PRO A 196 3.05 -15.55 17.45
N ALA A 197 3.57 -15.19 18.62
CA ALA A 197 2.83 -14.44 19.61
C ALA A 197 2.93 -12.93 19.29
N ARG A 198 4.14 -12.44 19.01
CA ARG A 198 4.40 -11.03 18.74
C ARG A 198 3.94 -10.58 17.36
N HIS A 199 4.12 -11.41 16.35
CA HIS A 199 3.79 -11.12 14.94
C HIS A 199 2.60 -11.97 14.46
N ARG A 200 1.69 -12.29 15.37
CA ARG A 200 0.54 -13.17 15.12
C ARG A 200 -0.28 -12.76 13.90
N THR A 201 -0.58 -11.46 13.78
CA THR A 201 -1.37 -10.92 12.66
C THR A 201 -0.64 -11.08 11.34
N LEU A 202 0.63 -10.69 11.26
CA LEU A 202 1.47 -10.89 10.08
C LEU A 202 1.61 -12.38 9.69
N TYR A 203 1.87 -13.26 10.66
CA TYR A 203 1.97 -14.70 10.41
C TYR A 203 0.64 -15.27 9.90
N GLY A 204 -0.49 -14.87 10.52
CA GLY A 204 -1.83 -15.23 10.08
C GLY A 204 -2.17 -14.68 8.70
N TYR A 205 -1.82 -13.43 8.40
CA TYR A 205 -2.05 -12.78 7.11
C TYR A 205 -1.41 -13.58 5.98
N LEU A 206 -0.12 -13.91 6.12
CA LEU A 206 0.60 -14.68 5.10
C LEU A 206 0.14 -16.13 4.99
N ASN A 207 -0.23 -16.76 6.11
CA ASN A 207 -0.51 -18.20 6.14
C ASN A 207 -2.00 -18.58 6.12
N ARG A 208 -2.91 -17.62 6.26
CA ARG A 208 -4.35 -17.82 6.14
C ARG A 208 -4.87 -17.13 4.90
N ILE A 209 -4.77 -15.81 4.80
CA ILE A 209 -5.31 -15.04 3.65
C ILE A 209 -4.62 -15.46 2.35
N TYR A 210 -3.31 -15.64 2.40
CA TYR A 210 -2.52 -15.99 1.22
C TYR A 210 -2.18 -17.48 1.12
N TRP A 211 -2.80 -18.33 1.93
CA TRP A 211 -2.68 -19.78 1.74
C TRP A 211 -3.14 -20.19 0.33
N PRO A 212 -2.45 -21.13 -0.36
CA PRO A 212 -1.25 -21.84 0.07
C PRO A 212 0.07 -21.15 -0.31
N VAL A 213 0.06 -19.98 -0.96
CA VAL A 213 1.22 -19.37 -1.64
C VAL A 213 2.45 -19.31 -0.73
N SER A 214 3.58 -19.80 -1.24
CA SER A 214 4.82 -19.80 -0.46
C SER A 214 5.43 -18.41 -0.31
N TYR A 215 6.23 -18.19 0.74
CA TYR A 215 6.92 -16.92 0.96
C TYR A 215 7.89 -16.59 -0.18
N ALA A 216 8.59 -17.61 -0.69
CA ALA A 216 9.47 -17.47 -1.85
C ALA A 216 8.70 -17.01 -3.10
N ASN A 217 7.55 -17.62 -3.39
CA ASN A 217 6.73 -17.23 -4.54
C ASN A 217 6.14 -15.83 -4.36
N MET A 218 5.64 -15.49 -3.18
CA MET A 218 5.12 -14.16 -2.89
C MET A 218 6.21 -13.07 -3.05
N ARG A 219 7.41 -13.32 -2.54
CA ARG A 219 8.57 -12.43 -2.74
C ARG A 219 8.88 -12.24 -4.21
N ARG A 220 8.91 -13.32 -4.98
CA ARG A 220 9.18 -13.31 -6.42
C ARG A 220 8.17 -12.44 -7.18
N MET A 221 6.88 -12.54 -6.83
CA MET A 221 5.82 -11.70 -7.40
C MET A 221 5.95 -10.22 -7.00
N ALA A 222 6.24 -9.93 -5.74
CA ALA A 222 6.48 -8.56 -5.27
C ALA A 222 7.71 -7.92 -5.95
N ASP A 223 8.75 -8.72 -6.22
CA ASP A 223 9.93 -8.27 -6.98
C ASP A 223 9.59 -7.99 -8.45
N LEU A 224 8.79 -8.84 -9.09
CA LEU A 224 8.30 -8.59 -10.45
C LEU A 224 7.49 -7.30 -10.54
N GLN A 225 6.53 -7.09 -9.63
CA GLN A 225 5.72 -5.86 -9.58
C GLN A 225 6.61 -4.62 -9.48
N ASN A 226 7.52 -4.60 -8.51
CA ASN A 226 8.40 -3.45 -8.32
C ASN A 226 9.41 -3.26 -9.47
N ARG A 227 9.81 -4.34 -10.15
CA ARG A 227 10.64 -4.24 -11.36
C ARG A 227 9.87 -3.59 -12.51
N VAL A 228 8.60 -3.93 -12.70
CA VAL A 228 7.72 -3.29 -13.68
C VAL A 228 7.54 -1.79 -13.36
N PHE A 229 7.32 -1.43 -12.10
CA PHE A 229 7.22 -0.03 -11.69
C PHE A 229 8.52 0.75 -11.94
N ARG A 230 9.68 0.17 -11.61
CA ARG A 230 10.98 0.78 -11.89
C ARG A 230 11.19 1.03 -13.40
N LEU A 231 10.85 0.05 -14.24
CA LEU A 231 10.99 0.18 -15.69
C LEU A 231 10.03 1.24 -16.25
N TRP A 232 8.75 1.21 -15.88
CA TRP A 232 7.78 2.22 -16.30
C TRP A 232 8.20 3.63 -15.88
N ALA A 233 8.68 3.81 -14.65
CA ALA A 233 9.17 5.10 -14.16
C ALA A 233 10.40 5.58 -14.97
N ALA A 234 11.35 4.69 -15.26
CA ALA A 234 12.53 5.02 -16.05
C ALA A 234 12.16 5.43 -17.49
N GLU A 235 11.30 4.65 -18.17
CA GLU A 235 10.83 4.93 -19.53
C GLU A 235 10.10 6.27 -19.62
N ASN A 236 9.32 6.62 -18.59
CA ASN A 236 8.54 7.85 -18.52
C ASN A 236 9.27 9.02 -17.85
N ARG A 237 10.54 8.83 -17.44
CA ARG A 237 11.35 9.82 -16.71
C ARG A 237 10.69 10.33 -15.42
N ILE A 238 9.97 9.45 -14.74
CA ILE A 238 9.32 9.72 -13.45
C ILE A 238 10.32 9.43 -12.32
N PRO A 239 10.56 10.38 -11.39
CA PRO A 239 11.33 10.10 -10.18
C PRO A 239 10.73 8.94 -9.38
N LEU A 240 11.59 8.09 -8.84
CA LEU A 240 11.20 6.92 -8.07
C LEU A 240 11.67 7.02 -6.61
N ILE A 241 10.79 6.65 -5.68
CA ILE A 241 11.12 6.39 -4.27
C ILE A 241 11.15 4.87 -4.07
N ASP A 242 12.34 4.30 -3.88
CA ASP A 242 12.51 2.87 -3.63
C ASP A 242 12.22 2.53 -2.16
N VAL A 243 10.95 2.57 -1.77
CA VAL A 243 10.48 2.18 -0.44
C VAL A 243 10.78 0.70 -0.18
N ALA A 244 10.50 -0.18 -1.14
CA ALA A 244 10.66 -1.63 -0.98
C ALA A 244 12.13 -2.05 -0.82
N GLY A 245 13.06 -1.33 -1.46
CA GLY A 245 14.50 -1.56 -1.31
C GLY A 245 15.10 -0.95 -0.04
N GLN A 246 14.46 0.06 0.56
CA GLN A 246 15.00 0.80 1.70
C GLN A 246 14.36 0.46 3.04
N MET A 247 13.13 -0.07 3.05
CA MET A 247 12.46 -0.50 4.26
C MET A 247 13.25 -1.67 4.91
N PRO A 248 13.58 -1.59 6.22
CA PRO A 248 14.25 -2.67 6.89
C PRO A 248 13.40 -3.94 6.89
N LYS A 249 14.06 -5.09 6.69
CA LYS A 249 13.44 -6.40 6.84
C LYS A 249 13.31 -6.77 8.31
N HIS A 250 12.46 -6.04 9.03
CA HIS A 250 12.23 -6.23 10.46
C HIS A 250 10.72 -6.36 10.75
N PRO A 251 10.26 -7.50 11.31
CA PRO A 251 8.82 -7.78 11.42
C PRO A 251 8.06 -6.79 12.34
N ASP A 252 8.71 -6.23 13.36
CA ASP A 252 8.12 -5.18 14.22
C ASP A 252 7.71 -3.88 13.49
N LEU A 253 8.12 -3.69 12.24
CA LEU A 253 7.72 -2.53 11.45
C LEU A 253 6.37 -2.77 10.74
N TYR A 254 5.75 -3.93 10.91
CA TYR A 254 4.60 -4.39 10.14
C TYR A 254 3.48 -4.93 11.03
N ASP A 255 2.26 -4.47 10.77
CA ASP A 255 1.04 -5.04 11.37
C ASP A 255 0.63 -6.31 10.61
N ASP A 256 0.72 -6.25 9.27
CA ASP A 256 0.57 -7.35 8.34
C ASP A 256 1.59 -7.22 7.19
N ALA A 257 1.49 -8.03 6.13
CA ALA A 257 2.52 -8.04 5.09
C ALA A 257 2.59 -6.74 4.24
N ILE A 258 1.65 -5.80 4.40
CA ILE A 258 1.54 -4.59 3.57
C ILE A 258 1.35 -3.30 4.39
N HIS A 259 0.85 -3.39 5.62
CA HIS A 259 0.63 -2.28 6.53
C HIS A 259 1.73 -2.20 7.58
N ASN A 260 2.12 -0.97 7.91
CA ASN A 260 3.18 -0.72 8.88
C ASN A 260 2.64 -0.35 10.26
N THR A 261 3.35 -0.80 11.30
CA THR A 261 3.20 -0.26 12.66
C THR A 261 3.57 1.22 12.70
N GLU A 262 3.38 1.89 13.84
CA GLU A 262 3.81 3.29 14.01
C GLU A 262 5.27 3.51 13.64
N LEU A 263 6.12 2.59 14.12
CA LEU A 263 7.55 2.67 13.89
C LEU A 263 7.85 2.49 12.40
N GLY A 264 7.19 1.53 11.75
CA GLY A 264 7.31 1.35 10.29
C GLY A 264 6.83 2.57 9.51
N ILE A 265 5.73 3.21 9.92
CA ILE A 265 5.23 4.46 9.33
C ILE A 265 6.26 5.57 9.43
N ARG A 266 6.93 5.72 10.58
CA ARG A 266 8.00 6.72 10.78
C ARG A 266 9.21 6.46 9.87
N ILE A 267 9.62 5.19 9.73
CA ILE A 267 10.72 4.82 8.82
C ILE A 267 10.34 5.06 7.36
N ARG A 268 9.12 4.68 6.96
CA ARG A 268 8.60 4.95 5.61
C ARG A 268 8.56 6.45 5.31
N ALA A 269 8.06 7.26 6.24
CA ALA A 269 8.07 8.72 6.10
C ALA A 269 9.50 9.24 5.91
N TRP A 270 10.47 8.67 6.63
CA TRP A 270 11.86 9.11 6.57
C TRP A 270 12.50 8.79 5.22
N ILE A 271 12.24 7.60 4.68
CA ILE A 271 12.67 7.20 3.32
C ILE A 271 12.10 8.15 2.26
N ASN A 272 10.80 8.47 2.36
CA ASN A 272 10.15 9.41 1.44
C ASN A 272 10.79 10.81 1.55
N PHE A 273 10.98 11.32 2.77
CA PHE A 273 11.61 12.61 3.02
C PHE A 273 13.02 12.69 2.41
N GLN A 274 13.90 11.72 2.73
CA GLN A 274 15.27 11.68 2.22
C GLN A 274 15.33 11.64 0.69
N THR A 275 14.39 10.94 0.07
CA THR A 275 14.36 10.82 -1.40
C THR A 275 13.77 12.07 -2.08
N LEU A 276 12.82 12.75 -1.43
CA LEU A 276 12.16 13.94 -1.98
C LEU A 276 13.00 15.21 -1.83
N VAL A 277 13.78 15.36 -0.76
CA VAL A 277 14.56 16.58 -0.50
C VAL A 277 15.45 17.00 -1.68
N PRO A 278 16.27 16.12 -2.30
CA PRO A 278 17.07 16.51 -3.46
C PRO A 278 16.23 17.01 -4.65
N LEU A 279 15.05 16.42 -4.85
CA LEU A 279 14.13 16.78 -5.92
C LEU A 279 13.50 18.16 -5.68
N LEU A 280 13.03 18.40 -4.45
CA LEU A 280 12.43 19.67 -4.03
C LEU A 280 13.47 20.79 -4.01
N LYS A 281 14.65 20.53 -3.47
CA LYS A 281 15.79 21.46 -3.47
C LYS A 281 16.10 21.99 -4.86
N ARG A 282 16.34 21.08 -5.82
CA ARG A 282 16.60 21.45 -7.21
C ARG A 282 15.48 22.32 -7.78
N ASP A 283 14.24 21.94 -7.52
CA ASP A 283 13.08 22.59 -8.11
C ASP A 283 12.80 23.98 -7.47
N ILE A 284 13.19 24.20 -6.21
CA ILE A 284 13.21 25.53 -5.56
C ILE A 284 14.36 26.39 -6.12
N GLU A 285 15.58 25.85 -6.20
CA GLU A 285 16.77 26.59 -6.65
C GLU A 285 16.68 27.01 -8.12
N THR A 286 16.03 26.19 -8.95
CA THR A 286 15.74 26.51 -10.36
C THR A 286 14.47 27.36 -10.54
N LYS A 287 13.83 27.78 -9.44
CA LYS A 287 12.59 28.59 -9.43
C LYS A 287 11.41 27.92 -10.16
N ARG A 288 11.40 26.59 -10.23
CA ARG A 288 10.20 25.83 -10.62
C ARG A 288 9.14 25.87 -9.53
N LEU A 289 9.59 25.95 -8.27
CA LEU A 289 8.73 26.08 -7.08
C LEU A 289 9.05 27.38 -6.31
N PRO A 290 8.06 27.93 -5.58
CA PRO A 290 6.64 27.56 -5.64
C PRO A 290 6.02 27.97 -6.97
N ARG A 291 5.00 27.25 -7.45
CA ARG A 291 4.24 27.69 -8.63
C ARG A 291 3.26 28.80 -8.22
N PRO A 292 3.02 29.81 -9.09
CA PRO A 292 1.90 30.71 -8.88
C PRO A 292 0.59 29.92 -8.77
N ALA A 293 -0.33 30.37 -7.92
CA ALA A 293 -1.66 29.80 -7.86
C ALA A 293 -2.29 29.85 -9.27
N GLN A 294 -2.55 28.69 -9.87
CA GLN A 294 -3.10 28.63 -11.22
C GLN A 294 -4.58 29.01 -11.22
N VAL A 295 -5.24 28.88 -10.08
CA VAL A 295 -6.63 29.23 -9.91
C VAL A 295 -6.84 29.92 -8.57
N SER A 296 -7.46 31.10 -8.62
CA SER A 296 -8.08 31.73 -7.45
C SER A 296 -9.55 31.38 -7.49
N TYR A 297 -9.90 30.18 -7.02
CA TYR A 297 -11.30 29.79 -6.92
C TYR A 297 -12.00 30.71 -5.93
N VAL A 298 -12.82 31.64 -6.44
CA VAL A 298 -13.78 32.40 -5.64
C VAL A 298 -15.04 31.56 -5.37
N GLU A 299 -15.25 30.53 -6.20
CA GLU A 299 -16.32 29.53 -6.14
C GLU A 299 -15.73 28.16 -6.51
N HIS A 300 -16.21 27.08 -5.89
CA HIS A 300 -15.65 25.74 -6.07
C HIS A 300 -16.09 25.14 -7.42
N PRO A 301 -15.16 24.65 -8.27
CA PRO A 301 -15.41 24.36 -9.69
C PRO A 301 -16.44 23.26 -9.97
N TYR A 302 -16.71 22.41 -8.97
CA TYR A 302 -17.67 21.31 -9.05
C TYR A 302 -18.85 21.44 -8.08
N LEU A 303 -18.86 22.47 -7.23
CA LEU A 303 -19.99 22.74 -6.35
C LEU A 303 -20.73 23.94 -6.94
N GLN A 304 -21.84 23.70 -7.64
CA GLN A 304 -22.68 24.80 -8.10
C GLN A 304 -23.31 25.51 -6.88
N PRO A 305 -23.56 26.83 -6.93
CA PRO A 305 -24.27 27.54 -5.85
C PRO A 305 -25.66 26.95 -5.55
N GLU A 306 -26.22 26.21 -6.51
CA GLU A 306 -27.53 25.56 -6.45
C GLU A 306 -27.48 24.20 -5.74
N TYR A 307 -26.87 24.11 -4.56
CA TYR A 307 -27.22 23.02 -3.65
C TYR A 307 -28.53 23.36 -2.97
N HIS A 308 -29.60 22.71 -3.43
CA HIS A 308 -30.79 22.53 -2.61
C HIS A 308 -30.34 21.94 -1.28
N THR A 309 -30.40 22.72 -0.21
CA THR A 309 -30.32 22.20 1.15
C THR A 309 -31.43 21.17 1.30
N HIS A 310 -31.09 19.89 1.27
CA HIS A 310 -31.99 18.87 1.79
C HIS A 310 -32.11 19.14 3.28
N VAL A 311 -33.23 19.75 3.68
CA VAL A 311 -33.62 19.82 5.08
C VAL A 311 -33.76 18.38 5.54
N LEU A 312 -32.83 17.91 6.36
CA LEU A 312 -32.96 16.63 7.05
C LEU A 312 -34.31 16.66 7.79
N PRO A 313 -35.17 15.63 7.65
CA PRO A 313 -36.41 15.58 8.40
C PRO A 313 -36.06 15.52 9.88
N VAL A 314 -36.19 16.65 10.58
CA VAL A 314 -36.21 16.66 12.03
C VAL A 314 -37.45 15.88 12.41
N ALA A 315 -37.25 14.75 13.08
CA ALA A 315 -38.33 13.94 13.62
C ALA A 315 -39.26 14.87 14.42
N GLN A 316 -40.50 15.02 13.94
CA GLN A 316 -41.54 15.65 14.74
C GLN A 316 -41.74 14.76 15.97
N SER A 317 -41.35 15.29 17.12
CA SER A 317 -41.68 14.71 18.42
C SER A 317 -43.18 14.53 18.51
N ALA A 318 -43.63 13.29 18.66
CA ALA A 318 -45.01 12.95 18.92
C ALA A 318 -45.47 13.66 20.21
N GLN A 319 -46.57 14.42 20.10
CA GLN A 319 -47.49 14.70 21.20
C GLN A 319 -48.67 13.74 21.07
#